data_AF-F3CBB7-F1
#
_entry.id   AF-F3CBB7-F1
#
_cell.length_a   1.000
_cell.length_b   1.000
_cell.length_c   1.000
_cell.angle_alpha   90.00
_cell.angle_beta   90.00
_cell.angle_gamma   90.00
#
_symmetry.space_group_name_H-M   'P 1'
#
loop_
_entity.id
_entity.type
_entity.pdbx_description
1 polymer ?
#
loop_
_entity_poly.entity_id
_entity_poly.type
_entity_poly.pdbx_seq_one_letter_code
_entity_poly.pdbx_strand_id
1 'polypeptide(L)'
;AENRLCLGSFIGAETDKLPPEMTQEIQLFAQVNIAWLSKLLVAANVCMPAASEVRAQAIFSAVAGAQLIARSRSDIALFDTLINTYRACGPLPA
;
A
#
# COMPACT_ATOMS: atom_id res chain seq x y z
N ALA A 1 -22.56 -1.89 -0.59
CA ALA A 1 -21.51 -2.66 -1.26
C ALA A 1 -20.48 -1.78 -2.02
N GLU A 2 -20.46 -0.46 -1.79
CA GLU A 2 -19.67 0.50 -2.59
C GLU A 2 -18.47 1.10 -1.85
N ASN A 3 -17.97 0.45 -0.79
CA ASN A 3 -16.71 0.88 -0.19
C ASN A 3 -15.57 0.02 -0.76
N ARG A 4 -14.86 0.57 -1.75
CA ARG A 4 -13.73 -0.08 -2.45
C ARG A 4 -12.37 0.49 -2.03
N LEU A 5 -12.33 1.34 -1.00
CA LEU A 5 -11.11 1.79 -0.37
C LEU A 5 -10.68 0.76 0.68
N CYS A 6 -9.38 0.48 0.76
CA CYS A 6 -8.85 -0.33 1.86
C CYS A 6 -9.24 0.33 3.20
N LEU A 7 -9.98 -0.38 4.04
CA LEU A 7 -10.34 0.09 5.38
C LEU A 7 -9.10 0.49 6.19
N GLY A 8 -8.02 -0.30 6.04
CA GLY A 8 -6.71 -0.03 6.61
C GLY A 8 -6.17 1.36 6.26
N SER A 9 -6.18 1.69 4.97
CA SER A 9 -5.68 2.98 4.48
C SER A 9 -6.58 4.16 4.87
N PHE A 10 -7.90 3.96 4.91
CA PHE A 10 -8.85 4.98 5.33
C PHE A 10 -8.68 5.33 6.81
N ILE A 11 -8.73 4.32 7.68
CA ILE A 11 -8.56 4.50 9.13
C ILE A 11 -7.14 4.99 9.44
N GLY A 12 -6.13 4.50 8.73
CA GLY A 12 -4.74 4.92 8.90
C GLY A 12 -4.48 6.40 8.60
N ALA A 13 -5.35 7.06 7.83
CA ALA A 13 -5.26 8.51 7.57
C ALA A 13 -5.79 9.37 8.73
N GLU A 14 -6.53 8.78 9.66
CA GLU A 14 -7.23 9.48 10.75
C GLU A 14 -6.67 9.11 12.13
N THR A 15 -5.43 8.58 12.22
CA THR A 15 -4.83 8.02 13.45
C THR A 15 -4.78 8.99 14.63
N ASP A 16 -4.76 10.29 14.38
CA ASP A 16 -4.80 11.35 15.41
C ASP A 16 -6.16 11.46 16.11
N LYS A 17 -7.22 10.92 15.49
CA LYS A 17 -8.61 10.93 16.01
C LYS A 17 -9.07 9.57 16.52
N LEU A 18 -8.20 8.55 16.48
CA LEU A 18 -8.55 7.20 16.90
C LEU A 18 -8.15 6.92 18.35
N PRO A 19 -8.88 6.02 19.03
CA PRO A 19 -8.40 5.44 20.28
C PRO A 19 -7.01 4.80 20.11
N PRO A 20 -6.14 4.86 21.12
CA PRO A 20 -4.78 4.31 21.04
C PRO A 20 -4.74 2.84 20.59
N GLU A 21 -5.70 2.03 21.04
CA GLU A 21 -5.81 0.62 20.68
C GLU A 21 -6.07 0.45 19.18
N MET A 22 -6.93 1.28 18.59
CA MET A 22 -7.21 1.23 17.16
C MET A 22 -6.03 1.72 16.33
N THR A 23 -5.30 2.74 16.79
CA THR A 23 -4.08 3.21 16.15
C THR A 23 -3.00 2.11 16.14
N GLN A 24 -2.87 1.34 17.22
CA GLN A 24 -1.95 0.21 17.26
C GLN A 24 -2.33 -0.86 16.23
N GLU A 25 -3.61 -1.24 16.17
CA GLU A 25 -4.08 -2.26 15.22
C GLU A 25 -3.92 -1.81 13.76
N ILE A 26 -4.14 -0.52 13.45
CA ILE A 26 -3.99 -0.03 12.08
C ILE A 26 -2.53 0.03 11.63
N GLN A 27 -1.62 0.35 12.55
CA GLN A 27 -0.18 0.30 12.29
C GLN A 27 0.28 -1.14 12.12
N LEU A 28 -0.22 -2.06 12.95
CA LEU A 28 0.08 -3.49 12.85
C LEU A 28 -0.41 -4.07 11.52
N PHE A 29 -1.59 -3.66 11.05
CA PHE A 29 -2.12 -4.06 9.75
C PHE A 29 -1.13 -3.75 8.62
N ALA A 30 -0.57 -2.53 8.58
CA ALA A 30 0.43 -2.17 7.57
C ALA A 30 1.70 -3.03 7.70
N GLN A 31 2.20 -3.23 8.92
CA GLN A 31 3.41 -4.02 9.19
C GLN A 31 3.25 -5.48 8.73
N VAL A 32 2.12 -6.12 9.03
CA VAL A 32 1.85 -7.52 8.64
C VAL A 32 1.82 -7.67 7.12
N ASN A 33 1.19 -6.73 6.40
CA ASN A 33 1.14 -6.77 4.94
C ASN A 33 2.52 -6.54 4.31
N ILE A 34 3.31 -5.60 4.82
CA ILE A 34 4.69 -5.36 4.34
C ILE A 34 5.58 -6.58 4.60
N ALA A 35 5.52 -7.17 5.80
CA ALA A 35 6.28 -8.36 6.14
C ALA A 35 5.91 -9.57 5.26
N TRP A 36 4.62 -9.73 4.96
CA TRP A 36 4.16 -10.77 4.03
C TRP A 36 4.67 -10.54 2.60
N LEU A 37 4.56 -9.31 2.08
CA LEU A 37 5.08 -8.95 0.76
C LEU A 37 6.60 -9.17 0.68
N SER A 38 7.34 -8.77 1.70
CA SER A 38 8.80 -8.96 1.78
C SER A 38 9.19 -10.43 1.61
N LYS A 39 8.51 -11.34 2.33
CA LYS A 39 8.71 -12.80 2.19
C LYS A 39 8.42 -13.29 0.77
N LEU A 40 7.34 -12.81 0.16
CA LEU A 40 6.97 -13.20 -1.20
C LEU A 40 7.98 -12.72 -2.25
N LEU A 41 8.51 -11.50 -2.10
CA LEU A 41 9.52 -10.96 -3.03
C LEU A 41 10.80 -11.78 -3.03
N VAL A 42 11.24 -12.24 -1.86
CA VAL A 42 12.39 -13.14 -1.74
C VAL A 42 12.08 -14.50 -2.33
N ALA A 43 10.93 -15.10 -1.98
CA ALA A 43 10.53 -16.41 -2.49
C ALA A 43 10.39 -16.43 -4.03
N ALA A 44 9.96 -15.31 -4.62
CA ALA A 44 9.83 -15.14 -6.06
C ALA A 44 11.15 -14.73 -6.76
N ASN A 45 12.28 -14.67 -6.05
CA ASN A 45 13.58 -14.21 -6.57
C ASN A 45 13.55 -12.81 -7.20
N VAL A 46 12.65 -11.93 -6.74
CA VAL A 46 12.56 -10.54 -7.24
C VAL A 46 13.66 -9.66 -6.66
N CYS A 47 14.14 -9.97 -5.44
CA CYS A 47 15.22 -9.26 -4.79
C CYS A 47 15.94 -10.10 -3.74
N MET A 48 17.14 -9.65 -3.34
CA MET A 48 17.85 -10.22 -2.19
C MET A 48 17.12 -9.92 -0.87
N PRO A 49 17.26 -10.77 0.16
CA PRO A 49 16.65 -10.56 1.47
C PRO A 49 16.92 -9.17 2.06
N ALA A 50 18.15 -8.66 1.94
CA ALA A 50 18.52 -7.34 2.47
C ALA A 50 17.76 -6.15 1.84
N ALA A 51 17.19 -6.31 0.65
CA ALA A 51 16.43 -5.25 -0.05
C ALA A 51 14.91 -5.48 -0.02
N SER A 52 14.45 -6.59 0.57
CA SER A 52 13.07 -7.07 0.46
C SER A 52 12.06 -6.17 1.17
N GLU A 53 12.38 -5.70 2.37
CA GLU A 53 11.49 -4.86 3.18
C GLU A 53 11.26 -3.49 2.55
N VAL A 54 12.33 -2.82 2.11
CA VAL A 54 12.24 -1.51 1.42
C VAL A 54 11.40 -1.62 0.14
N ARG A 55 11.57 -2.70 -0.63
CA ARG A 55 10.76 -2.95 -1.84
C ARG A 55 9.30 -3.25 -1.50
N ALA A 56 9.06 -4.04 -0.46
CA ALA A 56 7.71 -4.35 0.01
C ALA A 56 6.98 -3.09 0.49
N GLN A 57 7.66 -2.21 1.22
CA GLN A 57 7.12 -0.92 1.64
C GLN A 57 6.77 -0.04 0.45
N ALA A 58 7.65 0.06 -0.56
CA ALA A 58 7.37 0.80 -1.79
C ALA A 58 6.13 0.27 -2.52
N ILE A 59 5.98 -1.05 -2.63
CA ILE A 59 4.80 -1.69 -3.25
C ILE A 59 3.54 -1.39 -2.44
N PHE A 60 3.57 -1.57 -1.12
CA PHE A 60 2.43 -1.33 -0.25
C PHE A 60 1.95 0.13 -0.34
N SER A 61 2.88 1.09 -0.25
CA SER A 61 2.59 2.52 -0.40
C SER A 61 2.03 2.87 -1.78
N ALA A 62 2.58 2.29 -2.86
CA ALA A 62 2.07 2.51 -4.22
C ALA A 62 0.62 2.02 -4.37
N VAL A 63 0.30 0.83 -3.86
CA VAL A 63 -1.06 0.28 -3.91
C VAL A 63 -2.03 1.12 -3.07
N ALA A 64 -1.66 1.47 -1.83
CA ALA A 64 -2.50 2.31 -0.96
C ALA A 64 -2.76 3.70 -1.58
N GLY A 65 -1.72 4.32 -2.15
CA GLY A 65 -1.83 5.60 -2.86
C GLY A 65 -2.75 5.52 -4.08
N ALA A 66 -2.61 4.47 -4.89
CA ALA A 66 -3.49 4.27 -6.05
C ALA A 66 -4.97 4.12 -5.64
N GLN A 67 -5.25 3.37 -4.58
CA GLN A 67 -6.63 3.22 -4.06
C GLN A 67 -7.20 4.56 -3.59
N LEU A 68 -6.40 5.36 -2.88
CA LEU A 68 -6.81 6.67 -2.39
C LEU A 68 -7.15 7.64 -3.54
N ILE A 69 -6.29 7.71 -4.57
CA ILE A 69 -6.50 8.61 -5.72
C ILE A 69 -7.68 8.17 -6.60
N ALA A 70 -7.81 6.87 -6.87
CA ALA A 70 -8.97 6.34 -7.59
C ALA A 70 -10.28 6.68 -6.86
N ARG A 71 -10.29 6.53 -5.54
CA ARG A 71 -11.48 6.85 -4.72
C ARG A 71 -11.78 8.34 -4.67
N SER A 72 -10.78 9.20 -4.50
CA SER A 72 -11.00 10.66 -4.42
C SER A 72 -11.58 11.25 -5.70
N ARG A 73 -11.38 10.56 -6.84
CA ARG A 73 -11.94 10.94 -8.14
C ARG A 73 -13.20 10.16 -8.54
N SER A 74 -13.66 9.23 -7.69
CA SER A 74 -14.73 8.28 -8.02
C SER A 74 -14.52 7.54 -9.35
N ASP A 75 -13.26 7.27 -9.70
CA ASP A 75 -12.85 6.63 -10.95
C ASP A 75 -12.03 5.38 -10.63
N ILE A 76 -12.65 4.21 -10.78
CA ILE A 76 -11.99 2.96 -10.47
C ILE A 76 -10.97 2.53 -11.53
N ALA A 77 -11.16 2.93 -12.78
CA ALA A 77 -10.23 2.61 -13.86
C ALA A 77 -8.89 3.34 -13.67
N LEU A 78 -8.91 4.43 -12.90
CA LEU A 78 -7.71 5.14 -12.50
C LEU A 78 -6.77 4.29 -11.63
N PHE A 79 -7.30 3.35 -10.84
CA PHE A 79 -6.43 2.43 -10.06
C PHE A 79 -5.52 1.63 -11.00
N ASP A 80 -6.10 0.96 -12.00
CA ASP A 80 -5.33 0.16 -12.97
C ASP A 80 -4.36 1.03 -13.77
N THR A 81 -4.79 2.24 -14.14
CA THR A 81 -3.94 3.22 -14.82
C THR A 81 -2.72 3.59 -13.97
N LEU A 82 -2.90 3.86 -12.67
CA LEU A 82 -1.81 4.21 -11.76
C LEU A 82 -0.86 3.04 -11.54
N ILE A 83 -1.39 1.83 -11.30
CA ILE A 83 -0.57 0.62 -11.13
C ILE A 83 0.28 0.34 -12.38
N ASN A 84 -0.30 0.48 -13.58
CA ASN A 84 0.44 0.31 -14.82
C ASN A 84 1.52 1.39 -15.01
N THR A 85 1.23 2.63 -14.62
CA THR A 85 2.22 3.73 -14.66
C THR A 85 3.39 3.47 -13.70
N TYR A 86 3.11 3.03 -12.47
CA TYR A 86 4.17 2.70 -11.50
C TYR A 86 5.07 1.56 -11.99
N ARG A 87 4.51 0.56 -12.68
CA ARG A 87 5.31 -0.50 -13.32
C ARG A 87 6.16 0.00 -14.48
N ALA A 88 5.65 0.96 -15.25
CA ALA A 88 6.31 1.46 -16.45
C ALA A 88 7.49 2.39 -16.15
N CYS A 89 7.34 3.32 -15.19
CA CYS A 89 8.35 4.36 -14.94
C CYS A 89 8.70 4.59 -13.46
N GLY A 90 8.03 3.91 -12.52
CA GLY A 90 8.13 4.23 -11.10
C GLY A 90 7.42 5.54 -10.72
N PRO A 91 7.19 5.79 -9.42
CA PRO A 91 6.49 6.98 -8.95
C PRO A 91 7.35 8.26 -8.93
N LEU A 92 8.68 8.12 -8.91
CA LEU A 92 9.64 9.22 -8.80
C LEU A 92 10.85 8.95 -9.71
N PRO A 93 11.52 9.99 -10.24
CA PRO A 93 12.80 9.86 -10.93
C PRO A 93 13.88 9.23 -10.03
N ALA A 94 14.81 8.50 -10.64
CA ALA A 94 15.97 7.90 -9.98
C ALA A 94 17.09 8.91 -9.70
#